data_AF-A0A381SCC4-F1
#
_entry.id   AF-A0A381SCC4-F1
#
_cell.length_a   1.000
_cell.length_b   1.000
_cell.length_c   1.000
_cell.angle_alpha   90.00
_cell.angle_beta   90.00
_cell.angle_gamma   90.00
#
_symmetry.space_group_name_H-M   'P 1'
#
loop_
_entity.id
_entity.type
_entity.pdbx_description
1 polymer ?
#
loop_
_entity_poly.entity_id
_entity_poly.type
_entity_poly.pdbx_seq_one_letter_code
_entity_poly.pdbx_strand_id
1 'polypeptide(L)'
;NPDRAYILSDRENELGITREEDAIVIQVPDVAPDPMNSVVVLEFKGRPDVNNPPKITTQHDIFIHNTNVSITSERENIIIHYTLDGSEPTIKSPTVTGAIRLTNSARVSARSFRDGQPVSRFVHADYKKVNPRPALTKIKKMPGVRYNYFEGSWDSLPDFQSIDIKSKGVVPNFDISIREQNDFFGFMFEGLIYIQEEGIYSFYTDSDDGSRFYIGDRLVVENDGLHGMSEAAGSIALSMGYHPFRVTYFEKGGGNQLIVSYQGPDIAKQAIPAAVLFYQK
;
A
#
# COMPACT_ATOMS: atom_id res chain seq x y z
N ASN A 1 15.36 -33.25 -0.80
CA ASN A 1 14.42 -33.91 0.13
C ASN A 1 15.18 -34.24 1.41
N PRO A 2 14.52 -34.26 2.57
CA PRO A 2 15.09 -34.87 3.76
C PRO A 2 15.38 -36.34 3.45
N ASP A 3 16.47 -36.86 4.00
CA ASP A 3 16.80 -38.28 3.94
C ASP A 3 15.87 -39.06 4.86
N ARG A 4 15.52 -38.47 6.02
CA ARG A 4 14.68 -39.06 7.04
C ARG A 4 13.77 -38.01 7.67
N ALA A 5 12.58 -38.45 8.08
CA ALA A 5 11.66 -37.68 8.89
C ALA A 5 11.14 -38.61 9.98
N TYR A 6 11.09 -38.15 11.23
CA TYR A 6 10.60 -38.94 12.36
C TYR A 6 10.10 -38.03 13.47
N ILE A 7 9.37 -38.60 14.43
CA ILE A 7 8.94 -37.86 15.62
C ILE A 7 10.08 -37.88 16.64
N LEU A 8 10.42 -36.75 17.27
CA LEU A 8 11.57 -36.67 18.16
C LEU A 8 11.52 -37.70 19.31
N SER A 9 10.31 -38.02 19.80
CA SER A 9 10.04 -39.03 20.83
C SER A 9 10.02 -40.47 20.31
N ASP A 10 10.01 -40.68 19.00
CA ASP A 10 9.95 -41.99 18.34
C ASP A 10 10.83 -42.00 17.08
N ARG A 11 12.14 -42.16 17.31
CA ARG A 11 13.18 -42.00 16.27
C ARG A 11 13.34 -43.21 15.36
N GLU A 12 12.78 -44.35 15.76
CA GLU A 12 12.87 -45.62 15.03
C GLU A 12 11.79 -45.73 13.95
N ASN A 13 10.67 -45.00 14.10
CA ASN A 13 9.59 -44.99 13.13
C ASN A 13 9.70 -43.77 12.20
N GLU A 14 10.02 -44.05 10.93
CA GLU A 14 10.10 -43.02 9.89
C GLU A 14 8.71 -42.59 9.40
N LEU A 15 8.56 -41.29 9.22
CA LEU A 15 7.38 -40.66 8.62
C LEU A 15 7.50 -40.69 7.09
N GLY A 16 6.36 -40.83 6.42
CA GLY A 16 6.30 -40.75 4.97
C GLY A 16 6.71 -39.36 4.48
N ILE A 17 7.69 -39.30 3.59
CA ILE A 17 8.14 -38.06 2.94
C ILE A 17 7.73 -38.11 1.48
N THR A 18 6.90 -37.17 1.06
CA THR A 18 6.60 -36.93 -0.35
C THR A 18 6.98 -35.50 -0.73
N ARG A 19 7.06 -35.24 -2.03
CA ARG A 19 7.27 -33.90 -2.56
C ARG A 19 6.12 -33.56 -3.49
N GLU A 20 5.47 -32.44 -3.22
CA GLU A 20 4.43 -31.87 -4.07
C GLU A 20 4.92 -30.51 -4.51
N GLU A 21 5.44 -30.44 -5.74
CA GLU A 21 6.04 -29.24 -6.32
C GLU A 21 7.18 -28.65 -5.46
N ASP A 22 6.98 -27.46 -4.86
CA ASP A 22 7.94 -26.81 -3.97
C ASP A 22 7.77 -27.18 -2.49
N ALA A 23 6.75 -27.97 -2.14
CA ALA A 23 6.50 -28.42 -0.78
C ALA A 23 7.12 -29.78 -0.48
N ILE A 24 7.74 -29.90 0.69
CA ILE A 24 8.02 -31.19 1.33
C ILE A 24 6.78 -31.53 2.17
N VAL A 25 6.15 -32.66 1.87
CA VAL A 25 4.97 -33.14 2.57
C VAL A 25 5.38 -34.27 3.50
N ILE A 26 5.09 -34.12 4.79
CA ILE A 26 5.38 -35.12 5.81
C ILE A 26 4.06 -35.72 6.28
N GLN A 27 3.91 -37.02 6.07
CA GLN A 27 2.76 -37.77 6.57
C GLN A 27 2.95 -38.04 8.05
N VAL A 28 2.14 -37.37 8.88
CA VAL A 28 2.12 -37.54 10.33
C VAL A 28 1.02 -38.52 10.74
N PRO A 29 1.15 -39.23 11.88
CA PRO A 29 0.11 -40.12 12.38
C PRO A 29 -1.17 -39.36 12.74
N ASP A 30 -2.33 -40.01 12.62
CA ASP A 30 -3.64 -39.43 12.97
C ASP A 30 -3.79 -39.07 14.46
N VAL A 31 -2.98 -39.72 15.31
CA VAL A 31 -2.94 -39.47 16.76
C VAL A 31 -1.60 -38.82 17.10
N ALA A 32 -1.65 -37.70 17.82
CA ALA A 32 -0.46 -37.00 18.28
C ALA A 32 0.40 -37.93 19.16
N PRO A 33 1.67 -38.19 18.80
CA PRO A 33 2.57 -39.03 19.58
C PRO A 33 2.85 -38.47 20.98
N ASP A 34 2.84 -37.14 21.11
CA ASP A 34 2.88 -36.41 22.38
C ASP A 34 1.69 -35.42 22.43
N PRO A 35 0.83 -35.50 23.46
CA PRO A 35 -0.38 -34.68 23.57
C PRO A 35 -0.11 -33.22 23.99
N MET A 36 1.10 -32.89 24.44
CA MET A 36 1.51 -31.54 24.81
C MET A 36 2.29 -30.86 23.68
N ASN A 37 3.32 -31.53 23.14
CA ASN A 37 4.16 -31.02 22.06
C ASN A 37 4.75 -32.14 21.20
N SER A 38 4.20 -32.34 20.00
CA SER A 38 4.79 -33.25 19.01
C SER A 38 5.80 -32.51 18.13
N VAL A 39 7.05 -32.99 18.08
CA VAL A 39 8.13 -32.42 17.27
C VAL A 39 8.48 -33.36 16.13
N VAL A 40 8.37 -32.89 14.89
CA VAL A 40 8.86 -33.59 13.70
C VAL A 40 10.31 -33.17 13.44
N VAL A 41 11.21 -34.14 13.36
CA VAL A 41 12.60 -33.94 12.97
C VAL A 41 12.76 -34.27 11.49
N LEU A 42 13.43 -33.38 10.75
CA LEU A 42 13.82 -33.59 9.35
C LEU A 42 15.34 -33.65 9.26
N GLU A 43 15.88 -34.78 8.83
CA GLU A 43 17.32 -34.95 8.61
C GLU A 43 17.64 -34.74 7.13
N PHE A 44 18.57 -33.83 6.83
CA PHE A 44 18.98 -33.51 5.47
C PHE A 44 20.44 -33.89 5.25
N LYS A 45 20.74 -34.43 4.07
CA LYS A 45 22.13 -34.48 3.59
C LYS A 45 22.58 -33.10 3.14
N GLY A 46 23.37 -32.45 3.97
CA GLY A 46 23.90 -31.11 3.69
C GLY A 46 22.93 -29.99 4.07
N ARG A 47 23.11 -28.81 3.47
CA ARG A 47 22.34 -27.62 3.81
C ARG A 47 21.00 -27.61 3.06
N PRO A 48 19.87 -27.42 3.76
CA PRO A 48 18.57 -27.24 3.11
C PRO A 48 18.60 -26.04 2.16
N ASP A 49 18.11 -26.25 0.95
CA ASP A 49 17.91 -25.18 -0.02
C ASP A 49 16.50 -24.59 0.11
N VAL A 50 16.40 -23.52 0.90
CA VAL A 50 15.14 -22.81 1.14
C VAL A 50 15.06 -21.63 0.19
N ASN A 51 14.16 -21.64 -0.79
CA ASN A 51 13.99 -20.53 -1.72
C ASN A 51 12.77 -19.69 -1.35
N ASN A 52 12.99 -18.38 -1.23
CA ASN A 52 11.89 -17.44 -1.14
C ASN A 52 11.28 -17.24 -2.53
N PRO A 53 9.96 -17.00 -2.64
CA PRO A 53 9.35 -16.56 -3.89
C PRO A 53 10.02 -15.28 -4.45
N PRO A 54 9.93 -15.02 -5.76
CA PRO A 54 10.36 -13.77 -6.35
C PRO A 54 9.70 -12.54 -5.68
N LYS A 55 10.37 -11.39 -5.69
CA LYS A 55 9.80 -10.09 -5.32
C LYS A 55 9.30 -9.40 -6.59
N ILE A 56 8.02 -9.01 -6.60
CA ILE A 56 7.39 -8.23 -7.68
C ILE A 56 7.20 -6.81 -7.15
N THR A 57 7.83 -5.82 -7.79
CA THR A 57 7.88 -4.44 -7.28
C THR A 57 7.80 -3.40 -8.38
N THR A 58 7.22 -2.25 -8.06
CA THR A 58 7.12 -1.03 -8.87
C THR A 58 6.81 0.13 -7.92
N GLN A 59 6.93 1.37 -8.39
CA GLN A 59 6.63 2.56 -7.59
C GLN A 59 5.16 2.65 -7.19
N HIS A 60 4.24 2.29 -8.09
CA HIS A 60 2.79 2.36 -7.87
C HIS A 60 2.08 1.14 -8.45
N ASP A 61 0.97 0.75 -7.82
CA ASP A 61 0.04 -0.29 -8.28
C ASP A 61 -0.86 0.18 -9.45
N ILE A 62 -0.83 1.47 -9.78
CA ILE A 62 -1.52 2.08 -10.91
C ILE A 62 -0.52 2.74 -11.89
N PHE A 63 -0.91 2.83 -13.16
CA PHE A 63 -0.13 3.55 -14.18
C PHE A 63 -1.03 4.14 -15.27
N ILE A 64 -0.55 5.15 -15.99
CA ILE A 64 -1.32 5.85 -17.04
C ILE A 64 -1.05 5.23 -18.42
N HIS A 65 0.21 5.27 -18.85
CA HIS A 65 0.61 4.83 -20.19
C HIS A 65 1.23 3.44 -20.17
N ASN A 66 2.25 3.27 -19.33
CA ASN A 66 3.01 2.05 -19.14
C ASN A 66 3.74 2.09 -17.78
N THR A 67 4.23 0.96 -17.32
CA THR A 67 5.14 0.87 -16.17
C THR A 67 6.12 -0.28 -16.33
N ASN A 68 7.27 -0.20 -15.66
CA ASN A 68 8.23 -1.29 -15.55
C ASN A 68 8.05 -1.96 -14.18
N VAL A 69 7.71 -3.24 -14.18
CA VAL A 69 7.58 -4.06 -12.96
C VAL A 69 8.83 -4.91 -12.82
N SER A 70 9.58 -4.69 -11.74
CA SER A 70 10.76 -5.45 -11.39
C SER A 70 10.36 -6.78 -10.76
N ILE A 71 10.91 -7.88 -11.28
CA ILE A 71 10.71 -9.24 -10.80
C ILE A 71 12.10 -9.82 -10.49
N THR A 72 12.41 -9.94 -9.21
CA THR A 72 13.76 -10.28 -8.75
C THR A 72 13.76 -11.40 -7.73
N SER A 73 14.91 -12.06 -7.56
CA SER A 73 15.17 -13.00 -6.49
C SER A 73 16.59 -12.78 -5.99
N GLU A 74 16.80 -12.95 -4.69
CA GLU A 74 18.13 -12.95 -4.07
C GLU A 74 18.84 -14.30 -4.24
N ARG A 75 18.17 -15.29 -4.84
CA ARG A 75 18.71 -16.64 -5.05
C ARG A 75 19.48 -16.70 -6.37
N GLU A 76 20.69 -17.22 -6.29
CA GLU A 76 21.51 -17.53 -7.47
C GLU A 76 21.02 -18.83 -8.15
N ASN A 77 21.39 -19.01 -9.42
CA ASN A 77 21.11 -20.22 -10.20
C ASN A 77 19.61 -20.59 -10.22
N ILE A 78 18.76 -19.59 -10.38
CA ILE A 78 17.31 -19.76 -10.59
C ILE A 78 16.86 -19.02 -11.84
N ILE A 79 15.82 -19.53 -12.47
CA ILE A 79 15.12 -18.89 -13.58
C ILE A 79 13.75 -18.47 -13.05
N ILE A 80 13.37 -17.21 -13.30
CA ILE A 80 12.04 -16.73 -12.91
C ILE A 80 11.12 -16.84 -14.12
N HIS A 81 10.03 -17.57 -13.95
CA HIS A 81 8.93 -17.61 -14.91
C HIS A 81 7.77 -16.74 -14.41
N TYR A 82 7.05 -16.10 -15.33
CA TYR A 82 5.95 -15.19 -15.00
C TYR A 82 4.74 -15.33 -15.93
N THR A 83 3.60 -14.82 -15.48
CA THR A 83 2.36 -14.66 -16.26
C THR A 83 1.78 -13.27 -16.00
N LEU A 84 0.86 -12.82 -16.84
CA LEU A 84 0.23 -11.48 -16.76
C LEU A 84 -1.27 -11.52 -16.48
N ASP A 85 -1.86 -12.71 -16.48
CA ASP A 85 -3.28 -12.97 -16.24
C ASP A 85 -3.56 -13.49 -14.81
N GLY A 86 -2.50 -13.61 -13.99
CA GLY A 86 -2.56 -14.12 -12.63
C GLY A 86 -2.47 -15.64 -12.51
N SER A 87 -2.45 -16.38 -13.63
CA SER A 87 -2.28 -17.84 -13.61
C SER A 87 -0.93 -18.25 -13.02
N GLU A 88 -0.85 -19.45 -12.48
CA GLU A 88 0.40 -19.97 -11.92
C GLU A 88 1.47 -20.15 -13.01
N PRO A 89 2.68 -19.56 -12.86
CA PRO A 89 3.75 -19.74 -13.82
C PRO A 89 4.23 -21.20 -13.85
N THR A 90 4.34 -21.75 -15.06
CA THR A 90 4.89 -23.08 -15.31
C THR A 90 6.23 -22.99 -16.04
N ILE A 91 6.91 -24.11 -16.23
CA ILE A 91 8.14 -24.17 -17.04
C ILE A 91 7.94 -23.72 -18.50
N LYS A 92 6.68 -23.69 -18.99
CA LYS A 92 6.32 -23.20 -20.32
C LYS A 92 6.04 -21.70 -20.37
N SER A 93 5.88 -21.05 -19.21
CA SER A 93 5.63 -19.62 -19.13
C SER A 93 6.89 -18.82 -19.54
N PRO A 94 6.76 -17.56 -19.99
CA PRO A 94 7.92 -16.72 -20.30
C PRO A 94 8.84 -16.49 -19.10
N THR A 95 10.12 -16.23 -19.36
CA THR A 95 11.12 -15.91 -18.33
C THR A 95 11.42 -14.42 -18.24
N VAL A 96 11.92 -13.96 -17.10
CA VAL A 96 12.31 -12.56 -16.85
C VAL A 96 13.67 -12.47 -16.15
N THR A 97 14.45 -11.48 -16.55
CA THR A 97 15.62 -11.00 -15.81
C THR A 97 15.46 -9.49 -15.60
N GLY A 98 15.28 -9.04 -14.36
CA GLY A 98 15.07 -7.62 -14.05
C GLY A 98 13.61 -7.22 -14.17
N ALA A 99 13.24 -6.45 -15.20
CA ALA A 99 11.91 -5.85 -15.29
C ALA A 99 11.13 -6.26 -16.55
N ILE A 100 9.81 -6.36 -16.39
CA ILE A 100 8.85 -6.47 -17.50
C ILE A 100 8.14 -5.13 -17.71
N ARG A 101 7.77 -4.85 -18.97
CA ARG A 101 7.02 -3.65 -19.32
C ARG A 101 5.54 -3.96 -19.47
N LEU A 102 4.71 -3.29 -18.67
CA LEU A 102 3.25 -3.37 -18.77
C LEU A 102 2.70 -2.18 -19.56
N THR A 103 1.79 -2.45 -20.50
CA THR A 103 1.05 -1.44 -21.27
C THR A 103 -0.46 -1.50 -21.05
N ASN A 104 -0.95 -2.55 -20.37
CA ASN A 104 -2.33 -2.83 -20.00
C ASN A 104 -2.38 -3.37 -18.57
N SER A 105 -3.55 -3.25 -17.91
CA SER A 105 -3.76 -3.84 -16.59
C SER A 105 -3.43 -5.34 -16.61
N ALA A 106 -2.76 -5.81 -15.57
CA ALA A 106 -2.29 -7.19 -15.47
C ALA A 106 -2.21 -7.62 -14.01
N ARG A 107 -2.42 -8.92 -13.77
CA ARG A 107 -2.05 -9.56 -12.52
C ARG A 107 -0.77 -10.33 -12.80
N VAL A 108 0.35 -9.77 -12.34
CA VAL A 108 1.67 -10.36 -12.59
C VAL A 108 1.88 -11.45 -11.56
N SER A 109 2.00 -12.71 -11.99
CA SER A 109 2.42 -13.81 -11.13
C SER A 109 3.85 -14.23 -11.46
N ALA A 110 4.66 -14.59 -10.46
CA ALA A 110 6.05 -15.02 -10.67
C ALA A 110 6.43 -16.20 -9.76
N ARG A 111 7.20 -17.15 -10.30
CA ARG A 111 7.68 -18.35 -9.59
C ARG A 111 9.14 -18.65 -9.98
N SER A 112 9.93 -19.14 -9.03
CA SER A 112 11.32 -19.54 -9.29
C SER A 112 11.42 -21.01 -9.68
N PHE A 113 12.26 -21.28 -10.67
CA PHE A 113 12.57 -22.61 -11.18
C PHE A 113 14.07 -22.87 -11.11
N ARG A 114 14.44 -24.13 -10.85
CA ARG A 114 15.80 -24.65 -11.00
C ARG A 114 15.74 -26.04 -11.62
N ASP A 115 16.61 -26.29 -12.60
CA ASP A 115 16.68 -27.57 -13.32
C ASP A 115 15.32 -28.04 -13.86
N GLY A 116 14.50 -27.09 -14.33
CA GLY A 116 13.16 -27.34 -14.86
C GLY A 116 12.07 -27.60 -13.82
N GLN A 117 12.38 -27.56 -12.53
CA GLN A 117 11.44 -27.82 -11.43
C GLN A 117 11.11 -26.54 -10.67
N PRO A 118 9.86 -26.37 -10.18
CA PRO A 118 9.54 -25.27 -9.28
C PRO A 118 10.29 -25.44 -7.95
N VAL A 119 10.83 -24.33 -7.45
CA VAL A 119 11.59 -24.31 -6.18
C VAL A 119 11.05 -23.31 -5.16
N SER A 120 10.02 -22.54 -5.51
CA SER A 120 9.31 -21.65 -4.61
C SER A 120 7.82 -21.64 -4.90
N ARG A 121 7.01 -21.17 -3.94
CA ARG A 121 5.62 -20.79 -4.21
C ARG A 121 5.61 -19.63 -5.22
N PHE A 122 4.52 -19.49 -5.96
CA PHE A 122 4.34 -18.28 -6.77
C PHE A 122 3.73 -17.15 -5.93
N VAL A 123 4.05 -15.92 -6.31
CA VAL A 123 3.44 -14.69 -5.77
C VAL A 123 2.75 -13.94 -6.89
N HIS A 124 1.87 -12.99 -6.53
CA HIS A 124 1.24 -12.10 -7.50
C HIS A 124 1.17 -10.65 -7.01
N ALA A 125 1.09 -9.73 -7.97
CA ALA A 125 0.74 -8.33 -7.73
C ALA A 125 -0.17 -7.82 -8.85
N ASP A 126 -1.17 -7.02 -8.48
CA ASP A 126 -2.12 -6.41 -9.41
C ASP A 126 -1.66 -5.02 -9.83
N TYR A 127 -1.65 -4.76 -11.13
CA TYR A 127 -1.34 -3.46 -11.71
C TYR A 127 -2.46 -2.99 -12.60
N LYS A 128 -2.96 -1.78 -12.35
CA LYS A 128 -4.11 -1.22 -13.08
C LYS A 128 -3.68 -0.05 -13.96
N LYS A 129 -3.94 -0.16 -15.26
CA LYS A 129 -3.95 0.99 -16.15
C LYS A 129 -5.17 1.86 -15.83
N VAL A 130 -4.95 3.14 -15.56
CA VAL A 130 -6.00 4.09 -15.19
C VAL A 130 -5.94 5.33 -16.05
N ASN A 131 -7.10 5.94 -16.29
CA ASN A 131 -7.15 7.28 -16.87
C ASN A 131 -6.91 8.31 -15.76
N PRO A 132 -6.10 9.36 -16.02
CA PRO A 132 -5.94 10.45 -15.08
C PRO A 132 -7.28 11.13 -14.80
N ARG A 133 -7.55 11.47 -13.55
CA ARG A 133 -8.71 12.29 -13.20
C ARG A 133 -8.56 13.63 -13.95
N PRO A 134 -9.59 14.11 -14.65
CA PRO A 134 -9.53 15.39 -15.35
C PRO A 134 -9.56 16.56 -14.36
N ALA A 135 -8.76 17.58 -14.63
CA ALA A 135 -8.81 18.84 -13.91
C ALA A 135 -10.09 19.63 -14.22
N LEU A 136 -10.48 20.51 -13.31
CA LEU A 136 -11.58 21.44 -13.53
C LEU A 136 -11.22 22.46 -14.63
N THR A 137 -12.23 22.83 -15.41
CA THR A 137 -12.09 23.86 -16.45
C THR A 137 -12.81 25.15 -16.03
N LYS A 138 -12.32 26.30 -16.50
CA LYS A 138 -12.96 27.62 -16.32
C LYS A 138 -13.27 27.99 -14.86
N ILE A 139 -12.32 27.77 -13.96
CA ILE A 139 -12.47 28.11 -12.53
C ILE A 139 -12.02 29.54 -12.21
N LYS A 140 -12.77 30.23 -11.34
CA LYS A 140 -12.30 31.42 -10.63
C LYS A 140 -11.69 30.97 -9.31
N LYS A 141 -10.42 31.28 -9.10
CA LYS A 141 -9.63 30.79 -7.96
C LYS A 141 -8.96 31.95 -7.23
N MET A 142 -8.76 31.77 -5.94
CA MET A 142 -7.96 32.66 -5.08
C MET A 142 -6.98 31.81 -4.27
N PRO A 143 -5.78 32.31 -3.91
CA PRO A 143 -4.81 31.54 -3.12
C PRO A 143 -5.35 31.16 -1.73
N GLY A 144 -4.93 29.99 -1.22
CA GLY A 144 -5.26 29.50 0.12
C GLY A 144 -6.28 28.36 0.14
N VAL A 145 -6.62 27.91 1.32
CA VAL A 145 -7.48 26.76 1.62
C VAL A 145 -8.60 27.21 2.54
N ARG A 146 -9.85 26.87 2.21
CA ARG A 146 -10.97 27.12 3.14
C ARG A 146 -10.90 26.12 4.27
N TYR A 147 -11.15 26.57 5.50
CA TYR A 147 -11.33 25.68 6.63
C TYR A 147 -12.70 25.90 7.27
N ASN A 148 -13.27 24.82 7.77
CA ASN A 148 -14.30 24.83 8.80
C ASN A 148 -13.73 24.13 10.04
N TYR A 149 -13.93 24.74 11.19
CA TYR A 149 -13.52 24.26 12.51
C TYR A 149 -14.75 23.80 13.30
N PHE A 150 -14.59 22.69 14.00
CA PHE A 150 -15.64 22.00 14.73
C PHE A 150 -15.14 21.58 16.11
N GLU A 151 -16.08 21.39 17.04
CA GLU A 151 -15.80 20.87 18.38
C GLU A 151 -16.68 19.67 18.64
N GLY A 152 -16.12 18.64 19.26
CA GLY A 152 -16.81 17.41 19.61
C GLY A 152 -15.84 16.29 19.99
N SER A 153 -16.37 15.29 20.68
CA SER A 153 -15.60 14.12 21.09
C SER A 153 -15.96 12.95 20.18
N TRP A 154 -15.00 12.50 19.38
CA TRP A 154 -15.21 11.40 18.42
C TRP A 154 -14.09 10.35 18.54
N ASP A 155 -14.42 9.09 18.23
CA ASP A 155 -13.45 7.98 18.15
C ASP A 155 -13.01 7.70 16.70
N SER A 156 -13.65 8.39 15.75
CA SER A 156 -13.42 8.36 14.30
C SER A 156 -14.00 9.64 13.70
N LEU A 157 -13.57 10.01 12.50
CA LEU A 157 -14.04 11.18 11.78
C LEU A 157 -15.57 11.20 11.71
N PRO A 158 -16.22 12.27 12.21
CA PRO A 158 -17.67 12.39 12.14
C PRO A 158 -18.13 12.78 10.72
N ASP A 159 -19.44 12.72 10.50
CA ASP A 159 -20.04 13.43 9.38
C ASP A 159 -20.08 14.95 9.68
N PHE A 160 -19.04 15.66 9.25
CA PHE A 160 -18.92 17.11 9.43
C PHE A 160 -20.06 17.92 8.79
N GLN A 161 -20.83 17.35 7.86
CA GLN A 161 -22.01 18.05 7.30
C GLN A 161 -23.16 18.13 8.31
N SER A 162 -23.15 17.27 9.33
CA SER A 162 -24.17 17.21 10.38
C SER A 162 -23.80 17.98 11.65
N ILE A 163 -22.64 18.65 11.68
CA ILE A 163 -22.11 19.34 12.86
C ILE A 163 -22.10 20.85 12.62
N ASP A 164 -22.46 21.61 13.65
CA ASP A 164 -22.39 23.08 13.62
C ASP A 164 -20.94 23.56 13.49
N ILE A 165 -20.70 24.40 12.48
CA ILE A 165 -19.40 25.05 12.27
C ILE A 165 -19.19 26.09 13.37
N LYS A 166 -18.10 25.96 14.12
CA LYS A 166 -17.70 26.90 15.17
C LYS A 166 -16.99 28.12 14.60
N SER A 167 -16.06 27.88 13.68
CA SER A 167 -15.32 28.92 12.99
C SER A 167 -15.00 28.50 11.57
N LYS A 168 -14.80 29.47 10.68
CA LYS A 168 -14.42 29.22 9.29
C LYS A 168 -13.63 30.37 8.72
N GLY A 169 -12.78 30.08 7.75
CA GLY A 169 -11.97 31.10 7.11
C GLY A 169 -11.12 30.56 5.98
N VAL A 170 -10.04 31.27 5.68
CA VAL A 170 -9.06 30.90 4.67
C VAL A 170 -7.67 30.96 5.30
N VAL A 171 -6.89 29.90 5.13
CA VAL A 171 -5.51 29.77 5.57
C VAL A 171 -4.62 29.44 4.37
N PRO A 172 -3.30 29.72 4.40
CA PRO A 172 -2.43 29.43 3.26
C PRO A 172 -2.22 27.92 3.00
N ASN A 173 -2.46 27.08 4.02
CA ASN A 173 -2.12 25.65 4.06
C ASN A 173 -2.93 24.96 5.17
N PHE A 174 -2.65 23.68 5.46
CA PHE A 174 -3.38 22.84 6.44
C PHE A 174 -2.99 23.16 7.90
N ASP A 175 -3.12 24.42 8.30
CA ASP A 175 -2.74 24.88 9.64
C ASP A 175 -3.84 24.58 10.67
N ILE A 176 -3.54 23.71 11.63
CA ILE A 176 -4.42 23.38 12.77
C ILE A 176 -4.08 24.19 14.04
N SER A 177 -3.06 25.06 14.01
CA SER A 177 -2.69 25.89 15.16
C SER A 177 -3.74 26.97 15.48
N ILE A 178 -4.64 27.24 14.53
CA ILE A 178 -5.79 28.15 14.69
C ILE A 178 -6.97 27.54 15.46
N ARG A 179 -6.82 26.32 16.00
CA ARG A 179 -7.80 25.68 16.88
C ARG A 179 -8.12 26.55 18.11
N GLU A 180 -9.34 26.42 18.62
CA GLU A 180 -9.81 27.20 19.78
C GLU A 180 -9.69 26.42 21.10
N GLN A 181 -9.49 25.10 21.05
CA GLN A 181 -9.19 24.25 22.19
C GLN A 181 -8.15 23.17 21.85
N ASN A 182 -7.57 22.54 22.86
CA ASN A 182 -6.47 21.59 22.68
C ASN A 182 -6.91 20.14 22.42
N ASP A 183 -8.12 19.79 22.80
CA ASP A 183 -8.69 18.44 22.68
C ASP A 183 -10.12 18.56 22.13
N PHE A 184 -10.69 17.45 21.64
CA PHE A 184 -12.09 17.37 21.18
C PHE A 184 -12.43 18.37 20.07
N PHE A 185 -11.60 18.47 19.05
CA PHE A 185 -11.81 19.38 17.92
C PHE A 185 -11.61 18.71 16.57
N GLY A 186 -12.04 19.36 15.51
CA GLY A 186 -11.85 18.86 14.15
C GLY A 186 -11.77 19.98 13.12
N PHE A 187 -11.15 19.65 11.99
CA PHE A 187 -11.03 20.53 10.84
C PHE A 187 -11.50 19.84 9.58
N MET A 188 -12.20 20.60 8.73
CA MET A 188 -12.43 20.26 7.34
C MET A 188 -11.79 21.35 6.47
N PHE A 189 -10.74 20.98 5.74
CA PHE A 189 -10.07 21.82 4.77
C PHE A 189 -10.55 21.49 3.37
N GLU A 190 -10.94 22.50 2.59
CA GLU A 190 -11.43 22.36 1.23
C GLU A 190 -10.78 23.37 0.30
N GLY A 191 -10.47 22.92 -0.92
CA GLY A 191 -9.84 23.78 -1.90
C GLY A 191 -9.56 23.08 -3.21
N LEU A 192 -8.58 23.60 -3.91
CA LEU A 192 -8.07 23.19 -5.20
C LEU A 192 -6.56 23.06 -5.07
N ILE A 193 -6.01 21.94 -5.52
CA ILE A 193 -4.58 21.75 -5.70
C ILE A 193 -4.24 21.90 -7.19
N TYR A 194 -3.23 22.69 -7.50
CA TYR A 194 -2.71 22.81 -8.86
C TYR A 194 -1.66 21.75 -9.14
N ILE A 195 -1.92 20.92 -10.15
CA ILE A 195 -1.04 19.89 -10.65
C ILE A 195 -0.36 20.40 -11.92
N GLN A 196 0.97 20.53 -11.88
CA GLN A 196 1.75 21.11 -12.98
C GLN A 196 2.00 20.13 -14.12
N GLU A 197 2.10 18.83 -13.81
CA GLU A 197 2.35 17.78 -14.78
C GLU A 197 1.40 16.60 -14.57
N GLU A 198 0.91 16.01 -15.66
CA GLU A 198 0.13 14.77 -15.60
C GLU A 198 0.99 13.64 -15.01
N GLY A 199 0.43 12.90 -14.05
CA GLY A 199 1.16 11.77 -13.49
C GLY A 199 0.42 11.06 -12.37
N ILE A 200 1.10 10.07 -11.80
CA ILE A 200 0.68 9.45 -10.54
C ILE A 200 1.23 10.29 -9.40
N TYR A 201 0.33 10.74 -8.53
CA TYR A 201 0.69 11.46 -7.32
C TYR A 201 0.35 10.60 -6.12
N SER A 202 1.28 10.51 -5.18
CA SER A 202 1.04 9.97 -3.84
C SER A 202 0.77 11.12 -2.88
N PHE A 203 -0.31 11.02 -2.12
CA PHE A 203 -0.65 11.93 -1.04
C PHE A 203 -0.45 11.24 0.29
N TYR A 204 -0.11 12.02 1.30
CA TYR A 204 0.20 11.55 2.64
C TYR A 204 -0.50 12.43 3.67
N THR A 205 -1.05 11.80 4.70
CA THR A 205 -1.49 12.46 5.93
C THR A 205 -0.76 11.82 7.09
N ASP A 206 0.00 12.62 7.82
CA ASP A 206 0.65 12.24 9.07
C ASP A 206 -0.09 13.00 10.18
N SER A 207 -0.83 12.27 11.01
CA SER A 207 -1.76 12.87 11.98
C SER A 207 -1.86 12.16 13.31
N ASP A 208 -2.24 12.93 14.32
CA ASP A 208 -2.61 12.54 15.68
C ASP A 208 -3.84 13.38 16.05
N ASP A 209 -5.07 12.88 16.21
CA ASP A 209 -5.58 11.54 15.84
C ASP A 209 -5.85 11.41 14.31
N GLY A 210 -7.09 11.07 13.92
CA GLY A 210 -7.42 10.55 12.61
C GLY A 210 -7.65 11.61 11.53
N SER A 211 -7.31 11.26 10.30
CA SER A 211 -7.51 12.10 9.12
C SER A 211 -7.86 11.34 7.85
N ARG A 212 -8.37 12.06 6.86
CA ARG A 212 -8.61 11.55 5.50
C ARG A 212 -8.28 12.61 4.47
N PHE A 213 -7.76 12.17 3.32
CA PHE A 213 -7.50 13.03 2.17
C PHE A 213 -8.32 12.56 0.96
N TYR A 214 -9.01 13.49 0.32
CA TYR A 214 -9.81 13.26 -0.87
C TYR A 214 -9.35 14.14 -2.04
N ILE A 215 -9.41 13.61 -3.26
CA ILE A 215 -9.37 14.39 -4.50
C ILE A 215 -10.74 14.27 -5.19
N GLY A 216 -11.47 15.38 -5.24
CA GLY A 216 -12.92 15.39 -5.48
C GLY A 216 -13.61 14.42 -4.53
N ASP A 217 -14.40 13.50 -5.08
CA ASP A 217 -15.14 12.53 -4.27
C ASP A 217 -14.36 11.25 -3.96
N ARG A 218 -13.12 11.12 -4.46
CA ARG A 218 -12.30 9.92 -4.26
C ARG A 218 -11.48 10.04 -2.99
N LEU A 219 -11.71 9.14 -2.04
CA LEU A 219 -10.81 8.91 -0.91
C LEU A 219 -9.46 8.41 -1.45
N VAL A 220 -8.40 9.16 -1.15
CA VAL A 220 -7.02 8.84 -1.54
C VAL A 220 -6.23 8.33 -0.36
N VAL A 221 -6.35 8.98 0.80
CA VAL A 221 -5.67 8.56 2.05
C VAL A 221 -6.71 8.32 3.12
N GLU A 222 -6.66 7.12 3.71
CA GLU A 222 -7.46 6.69 4.85
C GLU A 222 -6.54 6.54 6.07
N ASN A 223 -6.70 7.43 7.04
CA ASN A 223 -5.95 7.47 8.30
C ASN A 223 -6.90 7.74 9.47
N ASP A 224 -8.13 7.20 9.43
CA ASP A 224 -9.15 7.44 10.44
C ASP A 224 -9.00 6.52 11.67
N GLY A 225 -9.62 6.93 12.78
CA GLY A 225 -9.59 6.25 14.07
C GLY A 225 -8.66 6.92 15.09
N LEU A 226 -8.64 6.37 16.31
CA LEU A 226 -7.76 6.83 17.38
C LEU A 226 -6.35 6.27 17.20
N HIS A 227 -5.35 7.13 17.19
CA HIS A 227 -3.94 6.77 17.11
C HIS A 227 -3.07 7.99 17.41
N GLY A 228 -1.87 7.75 17.95
CA GLY A 228 -0.83 8.77 17.97
C GLY A 228 -0.35 9.14 16.57
N MET A 229 0.60 10.08 16.47
CA MET A 229 1.19 10.51 15.18
C MET A 229 1.58 9.33 14.27
N SER A 230 0.84 9.19 13.17
CA SER A 230 1.01 8.10 12.21
C SER A 230 0.73 8.58 10.78
N GLU A 231 1.57 8.15 9.84
CA GLU A 231 1.44 8.46 8.43
C GLU A 231 0.70 7.36 7.66
N ALA A 232 -0.31 7.77 6.89
CA ALA A 232 -0.90 6.98 5.83
C ALA A 232 -0.65 7.62 4.46
N ALA A 233 -0.74 6.80 3.41
CA ALA A 233 -0.49 7.22 2.04
C ALA A 233 -1.48 6.58 1.07
N GLY A 234 -1.67 7.23 -0.08
CA GLY A 234 -2.37 6.64 -1.22
C GLY A 234 -2.11 7.39 -2.51
N SER A 235 -2.39 6.75 -3.64
CA SER A 235 -1.99 7.25 -4.96
C SER A 235 -3.18 7.44 -5.91
N ILE A 236 -3.07 8.46 -6.77
CA ILE A 236 -4.08 8.79 -7.77
C ILE A 236 -3.42 9.35 -9.04
N ALA A 237 -3.96 8.99 -10.20
CA ALA A 237 -3.58 9.57 -11.48
C ALA A 237 -4.31 10.91 -11.69
N LEU A 238 -3.58 12.00 -11.95
CA LEU A 238 -4.13 13.34 -12.13
C LEU A 238 -3.65 13.92 -13.45
N SER A 239 -4.54 14.53 -14.23
CA SER A 239 -4.14 15.37 -15.35
C SER A 239 -3.55 16.69 -14.85
N MET A 240 -2.77 17.39 -15.68
CA MET A 240 -2.39 18.77 -15.40
C MET A 240 -3.64 19.65 -15.15
N GLY A 241 -3.56 20.56 -14.18
CA GLY A 241 -4.58 21.54 -13.85
C GLY A 241 -5.06 21.51 -12.40
N TYR A 242 -6.21 22.11 -12.13
CA TYR A 242 -6.75 22.26 -10.78
C TYR A 242 -7.67 21.11 -10.42
N HIS A 243 -7.43 20.49 -9.27
CA HIS A 243 -8.23 19.39 -8.74
C HIS A 243 -8.84 19.78 -7.40
N PRO A 244 -10.15 19.60 -7.18
CA PRO A 244 -10.74 19.79 -5.87
C PRO A 244 -10.12 18.80 -4.89
N PHE A 245 -9.87 19.24 -3.67
CA PHE A 245 -9.48 18.36 -2.58
C PHE A 245 -10.32 18.66 -1.34
N ARG A 246 -10.39 17.67 -0.46
CA ARG A 246 -10.87 17.83 0.91
C ARG A 246 -9.93 17.07 1.85
N VAL A 247 -9.54 17.69 2.96
CA VAL A 247 -8.85 17.03 4.06
C VAL A 247 -9.70 17.18 5.30
N THR A 248 -9.97 16.07 5.97
CA THR A 248 -10.70 16.06 7.25
C THR A 248 -9.80 15.51 8.34
N TYR A 249 -9.89 16.07 9.53
CA TYR A 249 -9.06 15.72 10.68
C TYR A 249 -9.86 15.88 11.97
N PHE A 250 -9.62 15.03 12.96
CA PHE A 250 -10.11 15.22 14.32
C PHE A 250 -9.03 14.92 15.35
N GLU A 251 -9.18 15.52 16.53
CA GLU A 251 -8.40 15.30 17.73
C GLU A 251 -9.34 14.91 18.86
N LYS A 252 -9.13 13.76 19.49
CA LYS A 252 -9.87 13.39 20.71
C LYS A 252 -9.18 13.93 21.95
N GLY A 253 -7.88 13.69 22.10
CA GLY A 253 -7.09 14.38 23.10
C GLY A 253 -5.68 13.81 23.30
N GLY A 254 -4.79 14.65 23.83
CA GLY A 254 -3.38 14.32 23.96
C GLY A 254 -2.51 15.19 23.05
N GLY A 255 -1.69 14.55 22.20
CA GLY A 255 -0.88 15.26 21.21
C GLY A 255 -1.70 15.51 19.95
N ASN A 256 -1.56 16.69 19.32
CA ASN A 256 -2.23 16.97 18.05
C ASN A 256 -1.24 17.43 16.99
N GLN A 257 -1.31 16.82 15.82
CA GLN A 257 -0.57 17.27 14.65
C GLN A 257 -1.27 16.82 13.36
N LEU A 258 -1.13 17.63 12.30
CA LEU A 258 -1.52 17.26 10.95
C LEU A 258 -0.47 17.78 9.97
N ILE A 259 0.16 16.88 9.23
CA ILE A 259 1.05 17.20 8.11
C ILE A 259 0.47 16.56 6.86
N VAL A 260 0.24 17.39 5.83
CA VAL A 260 -0.26 16.93 4.54
C VAL A 260 0.83 17.12 3.50
N SER A 261 1.25 16.00 2.91
CA SER A 261 2.37 15.95 1.96
C SER A 261 1.96 15.29 0.65
N TYR A 262 2.77 15.50 -0.38
CA TYR A 262 2.61 14.84 -1.68
C TYR A 262 3.95 14.51 -2.33
N GLN A 263 3.92 13.53 -3.23
CA GLN A 263 5.00 13.12 -4.12
C GLN A 263 4.40 12.94 -5.52
N GLY A 264 5.16 13.25 -6.57
CA GLY A 264 4.71 13.11 -7.96
C GLY A 264 5.86 13.13 -8.95
N PRO A 265 5.58 13.23 -10.27
CA PRO A 265 6.61 13.44 -11.28
C PRO A 265 7.50 14.63 -10.92
N ASP A 266 8.81 14.41 -10.87
CA ASP A 266 9.84 15.40 -10.50
C ASP A 266 9.62 16.13 -9.16
N ILE A 267 8.76 15.58 -8.30
CA ILE A 267 8.43 16.11 -6.98
C ILE A 267 8.79 15.04 -5.95
N ALA A 268 9.92 15.24 -5.26
CA ALA A 268 10.21 14.48 -4.05
C ALA A 268 9.15 14.75 -2.98
N LYS A 269 8.92 13.77 -2.10
CA LYS A 269 7.95 13.90 -1.01
C LYS A 269 8.22 15.16 -0.20
N GLN A 270 7.22 16.03 -0.11
CA GLN A 270 7.28 17.29 0.63
C GLN A 270 5.89 17.68 1.13
N ALA A 271 5.82 18.52 2.16
CA ALA A 271 4.58 19.17 2.56
C ALA A 271 4.00 19.96 1.36
N ILE A 272 2.68 19.91 1.17
CA ILE A 272 2.07 20.59 0.01
C ILE A 272 2.27 22.11 0.16
N PRO A 273 2.97 22.77 -0.78
CA PRO A 273 3.29 24.18 -0.63
C PRO A 273 2.06 25.06 -0.85
N ALA A 274 1.94 26.15 -0.09
CA ALA A 274 0.84 27.11 -0.24
C ALA A 274 0.70 27.66 -1.68
N ALA A 275 1.79 27.70 -2.43
CA ALA A 275 1.82 28.17 -3.82
C ALA A 275 0.99 27.32 -4.79
N VAL A 276 0.69 26.05 -4.46
CA VAL A 276 -0.17 25.18 -5.29
C VAL A 276 -1.58 25.04 -4.73
N LEU A 277 -1.92 25.75 -3.64
CA LEU A 277 -3.19 25.66 -2.95
C LEU A 277 -4.06 26.89 -3.22
N PHE A 278 -5.30 26.62 -3.64
CA PHE A 278 -6.29 27.63 -3.99
C PHE A 278 -7.66 27.24 -3.46
N TYR A 279 -8.58 28.19 -3.41
CA TYR A 279 -10.00 27.91 -3.21
C TYR A 279 -10.81 28.53 -4.34
N GLN A 280 -11.96 27.95 -4.62
CA GLN A 280 -12.87 28.46 -5.64
C GLN A 280 -13.58 29.72 -5.10
N LYS A 281 -13.46 30.82 -5.85
CA LYS A 281 -14.08 32.11 -5.52
C LYS A 281 -15.59 32.08 -5.76
#